data_AF-A0A174AEL6-F1
#
_entry.id   AF-A0A174AEL6-F1
#
_cell.length_a   1.000
_cell.length_b   1.000
_cell.length_c   1.000
_cell.angle_alpha   90.00
_cell.angle_beta   90.00
_cell.angle_gamma   90.00
#
_symmetry.space_group_name_H-M   'P 1'
#
loop_
_entity.id
_entity.type
_entity.pdbx_description
1 polymer ?
#
loop_
_entity_poly.entity_id
_entity_poly.type
_entity_poly.pdbx_seq_one_letter_code
_entity_poly.pdbx_strand_id
1 'polypeptide(L)'
;MAKLQFATLSNLQEFLNLHNVQIDSKISEAVKNSIKTVSQSEDGYTLYFYTKTAPVTIDEAAFTITIPQPTGKADKVKGAVKGHLAGLDENGNLVDSGKTAADFDAAGAANTAKTEVMSYVGTIPADAKAKNVVAYIKEAVTTGQYDDSALKASVAANTAAIGTLNGTGDGSVKKAVADAVAKIVADAPEAYDTLKEISDWISTHTSDAATMNSQIKTNKEDITKLKTLIGTLPESATSKDIVSYIAEYVSKALADSDLSQYAKAADLEAAVGRIDALEKKLPTLEAADKKNAEDITAVKGRMDTAEGKITAVEKDLATEKPKIAKNTSDITALKGLVGDGYEAIPSASIKGLFTA
;
A
#
# COMPACT_ATOMS: atom_id res chain seq x y z
N MET A 1 3.79 -68.43 -130.32
CA MET A 1 5.26 -68.22 -130.34
C MET A 1 5.66 -67.58 -129.01
N ALA A 2 6.06 -68.38 -128.03
CA ALA A 2 6.54 -67.86 -126.74
C ALA A 2 8.06 -67.66 -126.84
N LYS A 3 8.48 -66.41 -126.58
CA LYS A 3 9.85 -65.91 -126.70
C LYS A 3 10.77 -66.59 -125.69
N LEU A 4 11.89 -67.12 -126.16
CA LEU A 4 12.99 -67.61 -125.34
C LEU A 4 13.80 -66.43 -124.79
N GLN A 5 14.14 -66.49 -123.51
CA GLN A 5 14.99 -65.53 -122.80
C GLN A 5 16.45 -66.02 -122.86
N PHE A 6 17.41 -65.11 -123.06
CA PHE A 6 18.83 -65.43 -123.24
C PHE A 6 19.66 -64.78 -122.14
N ALA A 7 20.66 -65.50 -121.63
CA ALA A 7 21.65 -64.95 -120.68
C ALA A 7 22.91 -64.51 -121.43
N THR A 8 23.51 -63.39 -121.00
CA THR A 8 24.77 -62.89 -121.56
C THR A 8 25.94 -63.76 -121.07
N LEU A 9 27.04 -63.75 -121.83
CA LEU A 9 28.24 -64.52 -121.52
C LEU A 9 28.79 -64.23 -120.10
N SER A 10 28.61 -63.00 -119.63
CA SER A 10 28.99 -62.58 -118.27
C SER A 10 28.16 -63.29 -117.17
N ASN A 11 26.85 -63.39 -117.35
CA ASN A 11 25.96 -64.10 -116.41
C ASN A 11 26.26 -65.60 -116.39
N LEU A 12 26.71 -66.14 -117.54
CA LEU A 12 27.14 -67.53 -117.64
C LEU A 12 28.48 -67.76 -116.89
N GLN A 13 29.38 -66.78 -116.92
CA GLN A 13 30.67 -66.86 -116.23
C GLN A 13 30.53 -66.77 -114.70
N GLU A 14 29.63 -65.93 -114.20
CA GLU A 14 29.34 -65.80 -112.77
C GLU A 14 28.63 -67.05 -112.22
N PHE A 15 27.76 -67.66 -113.02
CA PHE A 15 27.17 -68.98 -112.75
C PHE A 15 28.23 -70.09 -112.71
N LEU A 16 29.19 -70.09 -113.64
CA LEU A 16 30.31 -71.04 -113.67
C LEU A 16 31.21 -70.95 -112.42
N ASN A 17 31.43 -69.75 -111.88
CA ASN A 17 32.23 -69.57 -110.66
C ASN A 17 31.52 -70.03 -109.37
N LEU A 18 30.19 -70.00 -109.30
CA LEU A 18 29.45 -70.49 -108.13
C LEU A 18 29.24 -72.01 -108.11
N HIS A 19 29.46 -72.71 -109.23
CA HIS A 19 29.06 -74.12 -109.40
C HIS A 19 30.21 -75.14 -109.37
N ASN A 20 31.45 -74.70 -109.11
CA ASN A 20 32.68 -75.42 -109.47
C ASN A 20 33.33 -76.32 -108.39
N VAL A 21 32.61 -76.85 -107.39
CA VAL A 21 33.23 -77.77 -106.40
C VAL A 21 32.85 -79.25 -106.56
N GLN A 22 31.78 -79.61 -107.28
CA GLN A 22 31.37 -81.04 -107.35
C GLN A 22 31.01 -81.59 -108.74
N ILE A 23 31.05 -80.78 -109.80
CA ILE A 23 30.53 -81.18 -111.13
C ILE A 23 31.64 -81.53 -112.16
N ASP A 24 32.91 -81.29 -111.83
CA ASP A 24 34.03 -81.40 -112.79
C ASP A 24 34.36 -82.82 -113.29
N SER A 25 33.89 -83.90 -112.64
CA SER A 25 34.24 -85.25 -113.09
C SER A 25 33.27 -85.86 -114.12
N LYS A 26 32.02 -85.40 -114.23
CA LYS A 26 31.00 -86.07 -115.06
C LYS A 26 30.66 -85.40 -116.38
N ILE A 27 31.10 -84.16 -116.61
CA ILE A 27 30.66 -83.38 -117.78
C ILE A 27 31.63 -83.45 -118.98
N SER A 28 32.89 -83.84 -118.78
CA SER A 28 33.93 -83.67 -119.82
C SER A 28 33.83 -84.59 -121.06
N GLU A 29 33.12 -85.72 -121.06
CA GLU A 29 33.07 -86.58 -122.26
C GLU A 29 31.70 -86.62 -122.98
N ALA A 30 30.58 -86.54 -122.26
CA ALA A 30 29.24 -86.58 -122.87
C ALA A 30 28.77 -85.23 -123.44
N VAL A 31 29.33 -84.09 -123.00
CA VAL A 31 29.01 -82.77 -123.57
C VAL A 31 29.86 -82.46 -124.82
N LYS A 32 30.75 -83.38 -125.23
CA LYS A 32 31.49 -83.21 -126.48
C LYS A 32 30.61 -83.30 -127.73
N ASN A 33 29.39 -83.83 -127.64
CA ASN A 33 28.38 -83.68 -128.69
C ASN A 33 26.97 -83.44 -128.11
N SER A 34 26.72 -82.18 -127.76
CA SER A 34 25.40 -81.50 -127.69
C SER A 34 24.28 -82.21 -126.89
N ILE A 35 24.12 -81.86 -125.61
CA ILE A 35 22.82 -81.98 -124.93
C ILE A 35 21.85 -81.04 -125.64
N LYS A 36 20.69 -81.55 -126.04
CA LYS A 36 19.71 -80.85 -126.87
C LYS A 36 18.36 -80.67 -126.18
N THR A 37 18.05 -81.49 -125.18
CA THR A 37 16.81 -81.36 -124.41
C THR A 37 17.09 -81.63 -122.94
N VAL A 38 16.40 -80.91 -122.06
CA VAL A 38 16.32 -81.22 -120.63
C VAL A 38 14.85 -81.26 -120.27
N SER A 39 14.42 -82.27 -119.51
CA SER A 39 13.08 -82.36 -118.95
C SER A 39 13.16 -82.54 -117.44
N GLN A 40 12.03 -82.34 -116.76
CA GLN A 40 11.92 -82.47 -115.32
C GLN A 40 10.83 -83.49 -114.99
N SER A 41 11.02 -84.24 -113.91
CA SER A 41 9.98 -85.11 -113.36
C SER A 41 8.76 -84.29 -112.95
N GLU A 42 7.60 -84.94 -112.94
CA GLU A 42 6.32 -84.31 -112.60
C GLU A 42 6.28 -83.78 -111.16
N ASP A 43 7.04 -84.41 -110.25
CA ASP A 43 7.21 -83.92 -108.88
C ASP A 43 8.12 -82.68 -108.79
N GLY A 44 8.86 -82.34 -109.84
CA GLY A 44 9.75 -81.19 -109.90
C GLY A 44 11.15 -81.41 -109.31
N TYR A 45 11.47 -82.62 -108.84
CA TYR A 45 12.71 -82.83 -108.06
C TYR A 45 13.78 -83.66 -108.78
N THR A 46 13.53 -84.14 -110.00
CA THR A 46 14.54 -84.82 -110.82
C THR A 46 14.62 -84.19 -112.21
N LEU A 47 15.82 -83.86 -112.66
CA LEU A 47 16.10 -83.34 -114.01
C LEU A 47 16.74 -84.43 -114.87
N TYR A 48 16.27 -84.57 -116.11
CA TYR A 48 16.74 -85.54 -117.10
C TYR A 48 17.36 -84.81 -118.30
N PHE A 49 18.54 -85.25 -118.75
CA PHE A 49 19.30 -84.57 -119.81
C PHE A 49 19.50 -85.49 -121.03
N TYR A 50 19.24 -84.97 -122.23
CA TYR A 50 19.22 -85.75 -123.48
C TYR A 50 20.12 -85.15 -124.54
N THR A 51 20.80 -85.98 -125.34
CA THR A 51 21.64 -85.54 -126.47
C THR A 51 20.88 -85.33 -127.78
N LYS A 52 19.56 -85.58 -127.79
CA LYS A 52 18.67 -85.34 -128.93
C LYS A 52 17.61 -84.27 -128.62
N THR A 53 17.18 -83.56 -129.66
CA THR A 53 16.08 -82.58 -129.58
C THR A 53 14.75 -83.31 -129.38
N ALA A 54 13.85 -82.73 -128.58
CA ALA A 54 12.53 -83.29 -128.31
C ALA A 54 11.76 -83.63 -129.61
N PRO A 55 10.90 -84.68 -129.63
CA PRO A 55 10.45 -85.47 -128.48
C PRO A 55 11.48 -86.48 -127.96
N VAL A 56 11.53 -86.61 -126.63
CA VAL A 56 12.40 -87.52 -125.84
C VAL A 56 11.53 -88.26 -124.81
N THR A 57 11.90 -89.49 -124.47
CA THR A 57 11.29 -90.25 -123.36
C THR A 57 12.30 -90.42 -122.23
N ILE A 58 11.83 -90.63 -120.99
CA ILE A 58 12.67 -90.64 -119.78
C ILE A 58 13.86 -91.60 -119.90
N ASP A 59 13.64 -92.78 -120.47
CA ASP A 59 14.66 -93.83 -120.61
C ASP A 59 15.80 -93.46 -121.59
N GLU A 60 15.59 -92.44 -122.42
CA GLU A 60 16.58 -91.93 -123.37
C GLU A 60 17.53 -90.90 -122.75
N ALA A 61 17.38 -90.63 -121.44
CA ALA A 61 18.19 -89.65 -120.74
C ALA A 61 19.64 -90.12 -120.67
N ALA A 62 20.56 -89.28 -121.14
CA ALA A 62 21.98 -89.53 -121.03
C ALA A 62 22.44 -89.53 -119.57
N PHE A 63 21.80 -88.72 -118.71
CA PHE A 63 21.92 -88.78 -117.25
C PHE A 63 20.80 -87.98 -116.55
N THR A 64 20.70 -88.14 -115.23
CA THR A 64 19.71 -87.49 -114.36
C THR A 64 20.34 -86.87 -113.10
N ILE A 65 19.66 -85.89 -112.51
CA ILE A 65 20.06 -85.24 -111.24
C ILE A 65 18.82 -85.06 -110.34
N THR A 66 18.93 -85.43 -109.05
CA THR A 66 17.86 -85.26 -108.05
C THR A 66 18.15 -84.10 -107.08
N ILE A 67 17.12 -83.34 -106.70
CA ILE A 67 17.17 -82.12 -105.87
C ILE A 67 16.50 -82.37 -104.48
N PRO A 68 17.01 -81.83 -103.35
CA PRO A 68 16.43 -82.07 -102.01
C PRO A 68 15.04 -81.45 -101.78
N GLN A 69 14.13 -82.19 -101.12
CA GLN A 69 12.81 -81.70 -100.68
C GLN A 69 12.83 -81.16 -99.24
N PRO A 70 12.21 -80.00 -98.94
CA PRO A 70 12.02 -79.54 -97.56
C PRO A 70 10.81 -80.22 -96.88
N THR A 71 11.01 -80.85 -95.71
CA THR A 71 9.96 -81.56 -94.98
C THR A 71 9.35 -80.72 -93.84
N GLY A 72 8.19 -80.09 -94.07
CA GLY A 72 7.23 -79.65 -93.02
C GLY A 72 7.29 -78.20 -92.49
N LYS A 73 6.17 -77.70 -91.94
CA LYS A 73 6.05 -76.40 -91.22
C LYS A 73 6.80 -76.44 -89.87
N ALA A 74 7.08 -75.28 -89.27
CA ALA A 74 7.73 -75.15 -87.95
C ALA A 74 7.07 -76.05 -86.88
N ASP A 75 7.91 -76.70 -86.06
CA ASP A 75 7.54 -77.79 -85.17
C ASP A 75 6.40 -77.40 -84.20
N LYS A 76 5.42 -78.28 -84.00
CA LYS A 76 4.32 -78.02 -83.04
C LYS A 76 4.86 -78.20 -81.62
N VAL A 77 4.46 -77.33 -80.68
CA VAL A 77 4.74 -77.51 -79.25
C VAL A 77 4.32 -78.92 -78.82
N LYS A 78 5.27 -79.74 -78.37
CA LYS A 78 5.05 -81.13 -78.01
C LYS A 78 4.23 -81.21 -76.71
N GLY A 79 3.01 -81.73 -76.79
CA GLY A 79 2.12 -81.90 -75.62
C GLY A 79 1.28 -80.67 -75.25
N ALA A 80 1.08 -79.71 -76.16
CA ALA A 80 0.29 -78.51 -75.88
C ALA A 80 -1.17 -78.82 -75.45
N VAL A 81 -1.63 -78.13 -74.41
CA VAL A 81 -3.00 -78.18 -73.90
C VAL A 81 -3.83 -77.10 -74.59
N LYS A 82 -5.01 -77.49 -75.10
CA LYS A 82 -5.91 -76.56 -75.80
C LYS A 82 -6.36 -75.45 -74.84
N GLY A 83 -6.21 -74.20 -75.28
CA GLY A 83 -6.62 -73.00 -74.53
C GLY A 83 -5.51 -72.37 -73.69
N HIS A 84 -4.36 -73.04 -73.58
CA HIS A 84 -3.16 -72.45 -73.01
C HIS A 84 -2.48 -71.51 -74.02
N LEU A 85 -1.85 -70.48 -73.50
CA LEU A 85 -1.03 -69.55 -74.28
C LEU A 85 0.35 -70.17 -74.54
N ALA A 86 0.95 -69.86 -75.69
CA ALA A 86 2.32 -70.28 -75.99
C ALA A 86 3.31 -69.50 -75.09
N GLY A 87 4.30 -70.21 -74.55
CA GLY A 87 5.43 -69.66 -73.82
C GLY A 87 6.75 -69.97 -74.51
N LEU A 88 7.84 -69.43 -73.97
CA LEU A 88 9.21 -69.78 -74.34
C LEU A 88 9.88 -70.46 -73.15
N ASP A 89 10.65 -71.52 -73.41
CA ASP A 89 11.55 -72.06 -72.39
C ASP A 89 12.80 -71.18 -72.23
N GLU A 90 13.65 -71.55 -71.27
CA GLU A 90 14.92 -70.86 -70.98
C GLU A 90 15.89 -70.79 -72.17
N ASN A 91 15.70 -71.64 -73.19
CA ASN A 91 16.52 -71.69 -74.41
C ASN A 91 15.82 -71.04 -75.62
N GLY A 92 14.64 -70.42 -75.42
CA GLY A 92 13.88 -69.75 -76.46
C GLY A 92 13.10 -70.69 -77.38
N ASN A 93 12.93 -71.96 -77.01
CA ASN A 93 12.06 -72.88 -77.75
C ASN A 93 10.60 -72.68 -77.35
N LEU A 94 9.69 -72.92 -78.31
CA LEU A 94 8.25 -72.84 -78.06
C LEU A 94 7.81 -73.96 -77.10
N VAL A 95 7.18 -73.57 -75.98
CA VAL A 95 6.58 -74.47 -74.99
C VAL A 95 5.15 -74.06 -74.65
N ASP A 96 4.43 -74.93 -73.96
CA ASP A 96 3.14 -74.58 -73.36
C ASP A 96 3.38 -73.76 -72.08
N SER A 97 2.77 -72.58 -71.95
CA SER A 97 2.97 -71.73 -70.77
C SER A 97 2.35 -72.27 -69.48
N GLY A 98 1.47 -73.26 -69.58
CA GLY A 98 0.64 -73.73 -68.48
C GLY A 98 -0.45 -72.75 -68.06
N LYS A 99 -0.59 -71.59 -68.73
CA LYS A 99 -1.55 -70.54 -68.39
C LYS A 99 -2.58 -70.33 -69.49
N THR A 100 -3.81 -70.13 -69.07
CA THR A 100 -4.93 -69.68 -69.90
C THR A 100 -5.09 -68.17 -69.81
N ALA A 101 -5.89 -67.58 -70.70
CA ALA A 101 -6.25 -66.17 -70.58
C ALA A 101 -7.01 -65.83 -69.27
N ALA A 102 -7.71 -66.80 -68.69
CA ALA A 102 -8.46 -66.62 -67.44
C ALA A 102 -7.55 -66.49 -66.20
N ASP A 103 -6.30 -66.95 -66.28
CA ASP A 103 -5.34 -66.81 -65.17
C ASP A 103 -4.87 -65.35 -64.98
N PHE A 104 -5.21 -64.46 -65.92
CA PHE A 104 -4.88 -63.03 -65.90
C PHE A 104 -6.10 -62.14 -65.64
N ASP A 105 -7.17 -62.69 -65.07
CA ASP A 105 -8.42 -61.97 -64.90
C ASP A 105 -8.27 -60.82 -63.88
N ALA A 106 -7.96 -59.62 -64.39
CA ALA A 106 -7.78 -58.39 -63.63
C ALA A 106 -9.04 -58.00 -62.82
N ALA A 107 -10.21 -58.55 -63.18
CA ALA A 107 -11.47 -58.32 -62.49
C ALA A 107 -11.53 -58.99 -61.10
N GLY A 108 -10.89 -60.14 -60.90
CA GLY A 108 -10.93 -60.88 -59.64
C GLY A 108 -10.20 -60.16 -58.50
N ALA A 109 -8.94 -59.79 -58.72
CA ALA A 109 -8.13 -59.10 -57.72
C ALA A 109 -8.68 -57.70 -57.38
N ALA A 110 -9.18 -56.97 -58.37
CA ALA A 110 -9.78 -55.65 -58.16
C ALA A 110 -11.10 -55.71 -57.35
N ASN A 111 -11.93 -56.73 -57.58
CA ASN A 111 -13.16 -56.92 -56.81
C ASN A 111 -12.90 -57.35 -55.37
N THR A 112 -11.88 -58.19 -55.12
CA THR A 112 -11.47 -58.54 -53.75
C THR A 112 -10.99 -57.31 -52.98
N ALA A 113 -10.10 -56.50 -53.57
CA ALA A 113 -9.63 -55.26 -52.95
C ALA A 113 -10.78 -54.26 -52.67
N LYS A 114 -11.72 -54.12 -53.61
CA LYS A 114 -12.93 -53.31 -53.42
C LYS A 114 -13.78 -53.82 -52.25
N THR A 115 -13.95 -55.14 -52.13
CA THR A 115 -14.76 -55.77 -51.09
C THR A 115 -14.13 -55.59 -49.71
N GLU A 116 -12.82 -55.82 -49.58
CA GLU A 116 -12.09 -55.61 -48.33
C GLU A 116 -12.17 -54.16 -47.86
N VAL A 117 -11.91 -53.19 -48.75
CA VAL A 117 -12.00 -51.77 -48.41
C VAL A 117 -13.42 -51.41 -47.93
N MET A 118 -14.46 -51.88 -48.63
CA MET A 118 -15.85 -51.63 -48.25
C MET A 118 -16.26 -52.30 -46.93
N SER A 119 -15.63 -53.42 -46.54
CA SER A 119 -15.86 -54.04 -45.23
C SER A 119 -15.37 -53.18 -44.07
N TYR A 120 -14.31 -52.39 -44.26
CA TYR A 120 -13.76 -51.51 -43.22
C TYR A 120 -14.50 -50.17 -43.15
N VAL A 121 -14.85 -49.59 -44.30
CA VAL A 121 -15.44 -48.24 -44.34
C VAL A 121 -16.97 -48.23 -44.38
N GLY A 122 -17.60 -49.39 -44.58
CA GLY A 122 -19.05 -49.51 -44.71
C GLY A 122 -19.60 -48.86 -45.98
N THR A 123 -20.93 -48.75 -46.05
CA THR A 123 -21.64 -48.06 -47.13
C THR A 123 -22.26 -46.76 -46.63
N ILE A 124 -22.35 -45.77 -47.50
CA ILE A 124 -23.10 -44.54 -47.24
C ILE A 124 -24.59 -44.89 -47.38
N PRO A 125 -25.44 -44.61 -46.37
CA PRO A 125 -26.88 -44.82 -46.48
C PRO A 125 -27.45 -44.08 -47.70
N ALA A 126 -28.42 -44.69 -48.39
CA ALA A 126 -28.97 -44.16 -49.64
C ALA A 126 -29.69 -42.82 -49.48
N ASP A 127 -30.14 -42.50 -48.26
CA ASP A 127 -30.80 -41.28 -47.84
C ASP A 127 -29.84 -40.21 -47.31
N ALA A 128 -28.54 -40.52 -47.17
CA ALA A 128 -27.55 -39.56 -46.71
C ALA A 128 -27.27 -38.50 -47.79
N LYS A 129 -27.17 -37.22 -47.37
CA LYS A 129 -26.83 -36.10 -48.26
C LYS A 129 -25.34 -36.09 -48.62
N ALA A 130 -24.51 -36.74 -47.82
CA ALA A 130 -23.07 -36.82 -47.99
C ALA A 130 -22.66 -37.63 -49.24
N LYS A 131 -21.77 -37.05 -50.06
CA LYS A 131 -21.28 -37.68 -51.30
C LYS A 131 -20.06 -38.59 -51.09
N ASN A 132 -19.47 -38.59 -49.89
CA ASN A 132 -18.33 -39.43 -49.54
C ASN A 132 -18.33 -39.75 -48.03
N VAL A 133 -17.55 -40.76 -47.64
CA VAL A 133 -17.49 -41.28 -46.26
C VAL A 133 -17.06 -40.20 -45.26
N VAL A 134 -16.11 -39.34 -45.61
CA VAL A 134 -15.63 -38.26 -44.74
C VAL A 134 -16.73 -37.24 -44.46
N ALA A 135 -17.52 -36.88 -45.47
CA ALA A 135 -18.65 -35.99 -45.32
C ALA A 135 -19.76 -36.62 -44.46
N TYR A 136 -20.02 -37.92 -44.62
CA TYR A 136 -21.01 -38.63 -43.81
C TYR A 136 -20.60 -38.72 -42.34
N ILE A 137 -19.31 -39.00 -42.07
CA ILE A 137 -18.76 -38.99 -40.71
C ILE A 137 -18.93 -37.59 -40.09
N LYS A 138 -18.64 -36.51 -40.83
CA LYS A 138 -18.85 -35.14 -40.35
C LYS A 138 -20.32 -34.84 -40.06
N GLU A 139 -21.22 -35.26 -40.92
CA GLU A 139 -22.68 -35.12 -40.73
C GLU A 139 -23.12 -35.86 -39.46
N ALA A 140 -22.79 -37.14 -39.33
CA ALA A 140 -23.13 -37.98 -38.18
C ALA A 140 -22.57 -37.45 -36.85
N VAL A 141 -21.32 -36.96 -36.86
CA VAL A 141 -20.69 -36.33 -35.68
C VAL A 141 -21.40 -35.02 -35.32
N THR A 142 -21.81 -34.23 -36.31
CA THR A 142 -22.53 -32.97 -36.07
C THR A 142 -23.93 -33.21 -35.52
N THR A 143 -24.65 -34.21 -36.06
CA THR A 143 -25.99 -34.59 -35.57
C THR A 143 -25.96 -35.29 -34.22
N GLY A 144 -24.86 -35.98 -33.89
CA GLY A 144 -24.65 -36.66 -32.61
C GLY A 144 -24.11 -35.75 -31.51
N GLN A 145 -23.88 -34.45 -31.78
CA GLN A 145 -23.45 -33.53 -30.74
C GLN A 145 -24.55 -33.35 -29.69
N TYR A 146 -24.17 -33.57 -28.43
CA TYR A 146 -25.02 -33.28 -27.28
C TYR A 146 -25.23 -31.77 -27.15
N ASP A 147 -26.47 -31.31 -27.30
CA ASP A 147 -26.85 -29.91 -27.05
C ASP A 147 -27.20 -29.70 -25.58
N ASP A 148 -26.27 -29.09 -24.84
CA ASP A 148 -26.42 -28.75 -23.42
C ASP A 148 -26.86 -27.29 -23.20
N SER A 149 -27.28 -26.58 -24.26
CA SER A 149 -27.63 -25.15 -24.19
C SER A 149 -28.74 -24.87 -23.19
N ALA A 150 -29.77 -25.72 -23.15
CA ALA A 150 -30.87 -25.60 -22.19
C ALA A 150 -30.41 -25.83 -20.74
N LEU A 151 -29.49 -26.77 -20.52
CA LEU A 151 -28.93 -27.04 -19.19
C LEU A 151 -28.07 -25.86 -18.73
N LYS A 152 -27.18 -25.35 -19.59
CA LYS A 152 -26.36 -24.15 -19.30
C LYS A 152 -27.22 -22.93 -18.98
N ALA A 153 -28.28 -22.69 -19.74
CA ALA A 153 -29.22 -21.61 -19.48
C ALA A 153 -29.91 -21.76 -18.12
N SER A 154 -30.36 -22.97 -17.78
CA SER A 154 -31.00 -23.27 -16.50
C SER A 154 -30.04 -23.09 -15.32
N VAL A 155 -28.78 -23.52 -15.46
CA VAL A 155 -27.74 -23.34 -14.44
C VAL A 155 -27.44 -21.86 -14.22
N ALA A 156 -27.33 -21.07 -15.29
CA ALA A 156 -27.11 -19.62 -15.18
C ALA A 156 -28.29 -18.92 -14.49
N ALA A 157 -29.53 -19.26 -14.88
CA ALA A 157 -30.74 -18.70 -14.26
C ALA A 157 -30.81 -19.03 -12.75
N ASN A 158 -30.53 -20.28 -12.37
CA ASN A 158 -30.49 -20.69 -10.97
C ASN A 158 -29.38 -19.97 -10.20
N THR A 159 -28.20 -19.79 -10.81
CA THR A 159 -27.08 -19.07 -10.19
C THR A 159 -27.48 -17.62 -9.90
N ALA A 160 -28.16 -16.95 -10.82
CA ALA A 160 -28.65 -15.59 -10.61
C ALA A 160 -29.73 -15.52 -9.52
N ALA A 161 -30.70 -16.44 -9.53
CA ALA A 161 -31.75 -16.50 -8.52
C ALA A 161 -31.18 -16.74 -7.10
N ILE A 162 -30.23 -17.65 -6.97
CA ILE A 162 -29.51 -17.90 -5.70
C ILE A 162 -28.73 -16.65 -5.27
N GLY A 163 -28.10 -15.94 -6.21
CA GLY A 163 -27.44 -14.66 -5.95
C GLY A 163 -28.39 -13.62 -5.35
N THR A 164 -29.59 -13.47 -5.90
CA THR A 164 -30.62 -12.57 -5.36
C THR A 164 -31.08 -13.03 -3.98
N LEU A 165 -31.40 -14.32 -3.80
CA LEU A 165 -31.87 -14.86 -2.52
C LEU A 165 -30.86 -14.66 -1.39
N ASN A 166 -29.56 -14.80 -1.70
CA ASN A 166 -28.45 -14.67 -0.74
C ASN A 166 -27.94 -13.22 -0.57
N GLY A 167 -28.45 -12.27 -1.35
CA GLY A 167 -28.04 -10.86 -1.30
C GLY A 167 -28.57 -10.11 -0.08
N THR A 168 -28.47 -8.78 -0.14
CA THR A 168 -29.00 -7.86 0.89
C THR A 168 -30.10 -6.92 0.38
N GLY A 169 -30.33 -6.90 -0.94
CA GLY A 169 -31.33 -6.06 -1.58
C GLY A 169 -32.72 -6.70 -1.62
N ASP A 170 -33.62 -6.08 -2.38
CA ASP A 170 -34.99 -6.56 -2.55
C ASP A 170 -35.01 -7.94 -3.23
N GLY A 171 -35.91 -8.80 -2.77
CA GLY A 171 -35.97 -10.22 -3.17
C GLY A 171 -35.01 -11.15 -2.42
N SER A 172 -34.08 -10.61 -1.61
CA SER A 172 -33.26 -11.44 -0.73
C SER A 172 -34.03 -11.93 0.49
N VAL A 173 -33.68 -13.12 0.98
CA VAL A 173 -34.25 -13.68 2.22
C VAL A 173 -33.92 -12.76 3.41
N LYS A 174 -32.70 -12.21 3.43
CA LYS A 174 -32.24 -11.33 4.51
C LYS A 174 -33.10 -10.07 4.64
N LYS A 175 -33.38 -9.40 3.52
CA LYS A 175 -34.24 -8.20 3.49
C LYS A 175 -35.68 -8.54 3.86
N ALA A 176 -36.24 -9.60 3.28
CA ALA A 176 -37.61 -10.03 3.55
C ALA A 176 -37.84 -10.33 5.04
N VAL A 177 -36.88 -11.00 5.70
CA VAL A 177 -36.93 -11.26 7.14
C VAL A 177 -36.81 -9.96 7.95
N ALA A 178 -35.88 -9.08 7.60
CA ALA A 178 -35.72 -7.80 8.29
C ALA A 178 -36.99 -6.94 8.20
N ASP A 179 -37.60 -6.84 7.01
CA ASP A 179 -38.82 -6.09 6.78
C ASP A 179 -40.02 -6.72 7.52
N ALA A 180 -40.11 -8.05 7.56
CA ALA A 180 -41.14 -8.75 8.32
C ALA A 180 -41.02 -8.49 9.83
N VAL A 181 -39.80 -8.53 10.37
CA VAL A 181 -39.53 -8.17 11.77
C VAL A 181 -39.90 -6.72 12.05
N ALA A 182 -39.51 -5.80 11.17
CA ALA A 182 -39.88 -4.39 11.30
C ALA A 182 -41.40 -4.19 11.28
N LYS A 183 -42.14 -4.91 10.43
CA LYS A 183 -43.61 -4.89 10.42
C LYS A 183 -44.24 -5.44 11.69
N ILE A 184 -43.70 -6.52 12.26
CA ILE A 184 -44.19 -7.05 13.54
C ILE A 184 -44.09 -5.99 14.64
N VAL A 185 -43.05 -5.16 14.60
CA VAL A 185 -42.86 -4.05 15.54
C VAL A 185 -43.77 -2.86 15.21
N ALA A 186 -43.96 -2.53 13.93
CA ALA A 186 -44.70 -1.33 13.52
C ALA A 186 -46.23 -1.51 13.46
N ASP A 187 -46.72 -2.70 13.09
CA ASP A 187 -48.14 -3.01 12.91
C ASP A 187 -48.75 -3.72 14.14
N ALA A 188 -48.05 -3.69 15.28
CA ALA A 188 -48.59 -4.21 16.53
C ALA A 188 -49.89 -3.46 16.87
N PRO A 189 -51.00 -4.15 17.24
CA PRO A 189 -52.22 -3.47 17.67
C PRO A 189 -51.91 -2.53 18.83
N GLU A 190 -52.51 -1.33 18.87
CA GLU A 190 -52.21 -0.30 19.90
C GLU A 190 -52.32 -0.82 21.35
N ALA A 191 -53.16 -1.82 21.61
CA ALA A 191 -53.30 -2.46 22.92
C ALA A 191 -52.11 -3.37 23.33
N TYR A 192 -51.22 -3.70 22.38
CA TYR A 192 -50.07 -4.60 22.54
C TYR A 192 -48.76 -3.96 22.04
N ASP A 193 -48.74 -2.63 21.89
CA ASP A 193 -47.65 -1.84 21.29
C ASP A 193 -46.34 -1.82 22.10
N THR A 194 -46.27 -2.56 23.20
CA THR A 194 -45.10 -2.70 24.08
C THR A 194 -43.78 -2.99 23.36
N LEU A 195 -43.80 -3.75 22.24
CA LEU A 195 -42.61 -4.03 21.46
C LEU A 195 -42.11 -2.81 20.69
N LYS A 196 -43.03 -2.00 20.16
CA LYS A 196 -42.71 -0.73 19.51
C LYS A 196 -42.22 0.28 20.53
N GLU A 197 -42.91 0.40 21.66
CA GLU A 197 -42.50 1.27 22.77
C GLU A 197 -41.09 0.93 23.25
N ILE A 198 -40.77 -0.36 23.44
CA ILE A 198 -39.42 -0.81 23.81
C ILE A 198 -38.41 -0.50 22.70
N SER A 199 -38.74 -0.75 21.43
CA SER A 199 -37.86 -0.46 20.29
C SER A 199 -37.55 1.03 20.16
N ASP A 200 -38.58 1.87 20.24
CA ASP A 200 -38.46 3.33 20.17
C ASP A 200 -37.67 3.84 21.38
N TRP A 201 -37.95 3.32 22.59
CA TRP A 201 -37.21 3.66 23.80
C TRP A 201 -35.72 3.31 23.67
N ILE A 202 -35.38 2.08 23.25
CA ILE A 202 -33.98 1.69 23.04
C ILE A 202 -33.31 2.62 22.02
N SER A 203 -34.00 2.95 20.93
CA SER A 203 -33.47 3.76 19.84
C SER A 203 -33.21 5.21 20.27
N THR A 204 -34.11 5.81 21.05
CA THR A 204 -33.94 7.19 21.53
C THR A 204 -33.01 7.31 22.74
N HIS A 205 -32.80 6.23 23.50
CA HIS A 205 -31.97 6.23 24.72
C HIS A 205 -30.59 5.57 24.52
N THR A 206 -30.17 5.30 23.27
CA THR A 206 -28.86 4.67 22.96
C THR A 206 -27.66 5.40 23.55
N SER A 207 -27.76 6.71 23.75
CA SER A 207 -26.67 7.57 24.20
C SER A 207 -26.74 7.96 25.69
N ASP A 208 -27.84 7.65 26.38
CA ASP A 208 -28.11 8.19 27.72
C ASP A 208 -27.08 7.74 28.76
N ALA A 209 -26.67 6.47 28.69
CA ALA A 209 -25.61 5.94 29.55
C ALA A 209 -24.26 6.64 29.30
N ALA A 210 -23.96 7.00 28.04
CA ALA A 210 -22.76 7.75 27.70
C ALA A 210 -22.85 9.20 28.22
N THR A 211 -24.00 9.84 28.07
CA THR A 211 -24.28 11.19 28.58
C THR A 211 -24.16 11.25 30.11
N MET A 212 -24.79 10.31 30.82
CA MET A 212 -24.68 10.19 32.28
C MET A 212 -23.22 9.97 32.72
N ASN A 213 -22.48 9.09 32.03
CA ASN A 213 -21.06 8.87 32.35
C ASN A 213 -20.21 10.14 32.17
N SER A 214 -20.52 10.96 31.16
CA SER A 214 -19.86 12.25 30.95
C SER A 214 -20.16 13.23 32.10
N GLN A 215 -21.43 13.33 32.51
CA GLN A 215 -21.83 14.16 33.65
C GLN A 215 -21.20 13.69 34.97
N ILE A 216 -21.13 12.38 35.22
CA ILE A 216 -20.47 11.80 36.40
C ILE A 216 -18.98 12.15 36.42
N LYS A 217 -18.29 12.07 35.28
CA LYS A 217 -16.87 12.46 35.18
C LYS A 217 -16.68 13.93 35.49
N THR A 218 -17.51 14.80 34.91
CA THR A 218 -17.49 16.25 35.18
C THR A 218 -17.71 16.53 36.67
N ASN A 219 -18.76 15.94 37.27
CA ASN A 219 -19.04 16.10 38.69
C ASN A 219 -17.88 15.60 39.57
N LYS A 220 -17.22 14.50 39.19
CA LYS A 220 -16.06 13.97 39.90
C LYS A 220 -14.88 14.94 39.88
N GLU A 221 -14.60 15.54 38.73
CA GLU A 221 -13.58 16.59 38.59
C GLU A 221 -13.91 17.83 39.42
N ASP A 222 -15.16 18.30 39.37
CA ASP A 222 -15.59 19.48 40.12
C ASP A 222 -15.58 19.26 41.65
N ILE A 223 -15.96 18.07 42.12
CA ILE A 223 -15.79 17.67 43.53
C ILE A 223 -14.30 17.70 43.92
N THR A 224 -13.41 17.31 43.02
CA THR A 224 -11.96 17.32 43.28
C THR A 224 -11.45 18.75 43.40
N LYS A 225 -11.85 19.66 42.49
CA LYS A 225 -11.53 21.09 42.58
C LYS A 225 -12.08 21.73 43.85
N LEU A 226 -13.31 21.39 44.25
CA LEU A 226 -13.92 21.86 45.50
C LEU A 226 -13.09 21.41 46.70
N LYS A 227 -12.69 20.14 46.79
CA LYS A 227 -11.81 19.63 47.85
C LYS A 227 -10.47 20.36 47.90
N THR A 228 -9.89 20.72 46.75
CA THR A 228 -8.66 21.53 46.72
C THR A 228 -8.88 22.93 47.26
N LEU A 229 -9.99 23.59 46.89
CA LEU A 229 -10.29 24.97 47.30
C LEU A 229 -10.60 25.07 48.80
N ILE A 230 -11.47 24.19 49.30
CA ILE A 230 -11.89 24.20 50.70
C ILE A 230 -10.89 23.51 51.63
N GLY A 231 -9.93 22.78 51.06
CA GLY A 231 -9.01 21.91 51.79
C GLY A 231 -9.67 20.63 52.30
N THR A 232 -8.85 19.74 52.84
CA THR A 232 -9.30 18.57 53.62
C THR A 232 -8.87 18.76 55.06
N LEU A 233 -9.71 18.36 56.02
CA LEU A 233 -9.28 18.33 57.41
C LEU A 233 -8.08 17.37 57.54
N PRO A 234 -7.00 17.76 58.25
CA PRO A 234 -5.93 16.83 58.54
C PRO A 234 -6.46 15.64 59.35
N GLU A 235 -5.89 14.45 59.16
CA GLU A 235 -6.38 13.20 59.79
C GLU A 235 -6.35 13.25 61.33
N SER A 236 -5.55 14.16 61.91
CA SER A 236 -5.46 14.41 63.35
C SER A 236 -6.47 15.44 63.87
N ALA A 237 -7.29 16.05 63.01
CA ALA A 237 -8.28 17.04 63.42
C ALA A 237 -9.45 16.38 64.15
N THR A 238 -9.71 16.83 65.38
CA THR A 238 -10.91 16.48 66.16
C THR A 238 -12.17 17.19 65.68
N SER A 239 -12.01 18.25 64.89
CA SER A 239 -13.08 19.05 64.32
C SER A 239 -13.89 18.26 63.29
N LYS A 240 -15.23 18.43 63.30
CA LYS A 240 -16.15 17.67 62.42
C LYS A 240 -16.33 18.29 61.03
N ASP A 241 -15.99 19.57 60.89
CA ASP A 241 -16.07 20.33 59.66
C ASP A 241 -14.97 21.40 59.59
N ILE A 242 -14.79 21.98 58.40
CA ILE A 242 -13.72 22.95 58.12
C ILE A 242 -13.89 24.22 58.97
N VAL A 243 -15.12 24.66 59.22
CA VAL A 243 -15.41 25.86 60.01
C VAL A 243 -14.96 25.66 61.45
N SER A 244 -15.29 24.51 62.02
CA SER A 244 -14.86 24.09 63.36
C SER A 244 -13.34 23.96 63.43
N TYR A 245 -12.70 23.40 62.40
CA TYR A 245 -11.24 23.27 62.34
C TYR A 245 -10.55 24.63 62.29
N ILE A 246 -11.05 25.57 61.48
CA ILE A 246 -10.57 26.95 61.43
C ILE A 246 -10.77 27.63 62.79
N ALA A 247 -11.94 27.47 63.41
CA ALA A 247 -12.20 28.06 64.72
C ALA A 247 -11.26 27.50 65.80
N GLU A 248 -10.98 26.19 65.78
CA GLU A 248 -10.03 25.53 66.67
C GLU A 248 -8.60 26.03 66.43
N TYR A 249 -8.16 26.10 65.16
CA TYR A 249 -6.83 26.56 64.80
C TYR A 249 -6.63 28.05 65.13
N VAL A 250 -7.61 28.92 64.86
CA VAL A 250 -7.57 30.33 65.25
C VAL A 250 -7.53 30.47 66.78
N SER A 251 -8.33 29.69 67.51
CA SER A 251 -8.30 29.70 68.97
C SER A 251 -6.96 29.24 69.53
N LYS A 252 -6.36 28.18 68.95
CA LYS A 252 -5.02 27.71 69.29
C LYS A 252 -3.96 28.74 68.92
N ALA A 253 -3.99 29.33 67.74
CA ALA A 253 -3.06 30.38 67.31
C ALA A 253 -3.17 31.62 68.20
N LEU A 254 -4.36 31.97 68.68
CA LEU A 254 -4.54 33.04 69.67
C LEU A 254 -4.00 32.66 71.06
N ALA A 255 -3.98 31.37 71.40
CA ALA A 255 -3.43 30.86 72.66
C ALA A 255 -1.90 30.61 72.60
N ASP A 256 -1.37 30.29 71.42
CA ASP A 256 0.01 29.85 71.16
C ASP A 256 0.87 30.92 70.47
N SER A 257 0.25 31.96 69.91
CA SER A 257 1.00 33.18 69.60
C SER A 257 1.59 33.65 70.90
N ASP A 258 2.91 33.64 70.96
CA ASP A 258 3.69 34.29 71.99
C ASP A 258 3.22 35.74 72.10
N LEU A 259 2.19 35.97 72.91
CA LEU A 259 1.66 37.28 73.22
C LEU A 259 2.69 38.02 74.07
N SER A 260 3.83 37.45 74.45
CA SER A 260 4.87 38.18 75.20
C SER A 260 5.48 39.34 74.42
N GLN A 261 5.38 39.34 73.08
CA GLN A 261 5.74 40.46 72.21
C GLN A 261 4.66 41.55 72.13
N TYR A 262 3.43 41.27 72.57
CA TYR A 262 2.35 42.26 72.70
C TYR A 262 2.14 42.57 74.20
N ALA A 263 1.92 43.83 74.57
CA ALA A 263 1.65 44.15 75.97
C ALA A 263 0.42 43.34 76.45
N LYS A 264 0.56 42.58 77.55
CA LYS A 264 -0.58 41.85 78.12
C LYS A 264 -1.62 42.87 78.58
N ALA A 265 -2.88 42.46 78.69
CA ALA A 265 -3.93 43.32 79.25
C ALA A 265 -3.52 43.91 80.62
N ALA A 266 -2.82 43.13 81.45
CA ALA A 266 -2.26 43.59 82.72
C ALA A 266 -1.16 44.65 82.56
N ASP A 267 -0.33 44.58 81.51
CA ASP A 267 0.70 45.58 81.23
C ASP A 267 0.06 46.90 80.77
N LEU A 268 -1.00 46.82 79.96
CA LEU A 268 -1.79 47.98 79.56
C LEU A 268 -2.50 48.62 80.75
N GLU A 269 -3.11 47.82 81.63
CA GLU A 269 -3.75 48.29 82.85
C GLU A 269 -2.75 48.96 83.79
N ALA A 270 -1.55 48.39 83.95
CA ALA A 270 -0.47 48.99 84.72
C ALA A 270 0.02 50.31 84.09
N ALA A 271 0.14 50.37 82.76
CA ALA A 271 0.51 51.60 82.06
C ALA A 271 -0.54 52.70 82.24
N VAL A 272 -1.82 52.37 82.09
CA VAL A 272 -2.95 53.29 82.34
C VAL A 272 -2.95 53.78 83.79
N GLY A 273 -2.73 52.89 84.77
CA GLY A 273 -2.63 53.28 86.17
C GLY A 273 -1.45 54.21 86.47
N ARG A 274 -0.30 54.02 85.81
CA ARG A 274 0.85 54.94 85.90
C ARG A 274 0.54 56.30 85.28
N ILE A 275 -0.16 56.33 84.15
CA ILE A 275 -0.59 57.57 83.49
C ILE A 275 -1.53 58.34 84.40
N ASP A 276 -2.58 57.70 84.94
CA ASP A 276 -3.54 58.34 85.86
C ASP A 276 -2.85 58.90 87.11
N ALA A 277 -1.88 58.17 87.69
CA ALA A 277 -1.11 58.66 88.83
C ALA A 277 -0.23 59.88 88.49
N LEU A 278 0.31 59.96 87.28
CA LEU A 278 1.07 61.12 86.79
C LEU A 278 0.16 62.32 86.51
N GLU A 279 -0.98 62.09 85.84
CA GLU A 279 -1.99 63.12 85.56
C GLU A 279 -2.52 63.76 86.85
N LYS A 280 -2.74 62.97 87.92
CA LYS A 280 -3.14 63.50 89.24
C LYS A 280 -2.07 64.34 89.93
N LYS A 281 -0.79 64.13 89.65
CA LYS A 281 0.31 64.94 90.22
C LYS A 281 0.50 66.27 89.48
N LEU A 282 0.12 66.33 88.21
CA LEU A 282 0.32 67.51 87.37
C LEU A 282 -0.29 68.79 87.95
N PRO A 283 -1.55 68.83 88.45
CA PRO A 283 -2.12 70.04 89.04
C PRO A 283 -1.37 70.56 90.28
N THR A 284 -0.78 69.64 91.07
CA THR A 284 0.01 70.03 92.24
C THR A 284 1.29 70.74 91.83
N LEU A 285 1.95 70.24 90.77
CA LEU A 285 3.15 70.86 90.23
C LEU A 285 2.84 72.20 89.56
N GLU A 286 1.76 72.29 88.79
CA GLU A 286 1.32 73.56 88.19
C GLU A 286 1.01 74.63 89.25
N ALA A 287 0.38 74.25 90.36
CA ALA A 287 0.13 75.15 91.48
C ALA A 287 1.43 75.62 92.16
N ALA A 288 2.38 74.71 92.36
CA ALA A 288 3.69 75.04 92.92
C ALA A 288 4.48 75.98 92.00
N ASP A 289 4.49 75.73 90.69
CA ASP A 289 5.17 76.59 89.71
C ASP A 289 4.54 77.98 89.66
N LYS A 290 3.21 78.08 89.69
CA LYS A 290 2.51 79.37 89.77
C LYS A 290 2.91 80.13 91.04
N LYS A 291 2.92 79.45 92.20
CA LYS A 291 3.32 80.06 93.46
C LYS A 291 4.78 80.52 93.43
N ASN A 292 5.68 79.72 92.88
CA ASN A 292 7.08 80.08 92.73
C ASN A 292 7.25 81.31 91.84
N ALA A 293 6.50 81.42 90.73
CA ALA A 293 6.52 82.60 89.87
C ALA A 293 6.02 83.87 90.60
N GLU A 294 4.97 83.75 91.40
CA GLU A 294 4.47 84.84 92.26
C GLU A 294 5.51 85.26 93.31
N ASP A 295 6.13 84.29 94.00
CA ASP A 295 7.17 84.55 95.01
C ASP A 295 8.41 85.21 94.40
N ILE A 296 8.87 84.75 93.23
CA ILE A 296 9.99 85.37 92.50
C ILE A 296 9.65 86.82 92.12
N THR A 297 8.44 87.08 91.66
CA THR A 297 7.98 88.44 91.32
C THR A 297 7.96 89.33 92.55
N ALA A 298 7.50 88.81 93.70
CA ALA A 298 7.51 89.54 94.96
C ALA A 298 8.94 89.84 95.46
N VAL A 299 9.85 88.87 95.35
CA VAL A 299 11.27 89.07 95.69
C VAL A 299 11.90 90.13 94.78
N LYS A 300 11.61 90.10 93.47
CA LYS A 300 12.07 91.12 92.53
C LYS A 300 11.62 92.52 92.96
N GLY A 301 10.34 92.72 93.28
CA GLY A 301 9.85 94.03 93.75
C GLY A 301 10.49 94.50 95.05
N ARG A 302 10.78 93.59 95.98
CA ARG A 302 11.55 93.90 97.21
C ARG A 302 12.99 94.31 96.90
N MET A 303 13.61 93.68 95.91
CA MET A 303 14.97 93.99 95.47
C MET A 303 15.02 95.35 94.78
N ASP A 304 14.11 95.64 93.85
CA ASP A 304 13.99 96.96 93.21
C ASP A 304 13.83 98.08 94.26
N THR A 305 13.02 97.83 95.30
CA THR A 305 12.85 98.77 96.43
C THR A 305 14.13 98.95 97.23
N ALA A 306 14.84 97.85 97.51
CA ALA A 306 16.10 97.88 98.26
C ALA A 306 17.19 98.62 97.47
N GLU A 307 17.32 98.34 96.17
CA GLU A 307 18.23 99.04 95.26
C GLU A 307 17.95 100.55 95.24
N GLY A 308 16.68 100.95 95.11
CA GLY A 308 16.31 102.37 95.17
C GLY A 308 16.67 103.06 96.49
N LYS A 309 16.49 102.36 97.63
CA LYS A 309 16.92 102.87 98.94
C LYS A 309 18.44 102.98 99.05
N ILE A 310 19.18 101.99 98.54
CA ILE A 310 20.66 102.01 98.52
C ILE A 310 21.15 103.20 97.71
N THR A 311 20.63 103.42 96.50
CA THR A 311 20.98 104.58 95.66
C THR A 311 20.68 105.91 96.36
N ALA A 312 19.57 106.01 97.10
CA ALA A 312 19.26 107.21 97.88
C ALA A 312 20.31 107.45 98.99
N VAL A 313 20.68 106.41 99.74
CA VAL A 313 21.73 106.49 100.76
C VAL A 313 23.08 106.86 100.16
N GLU A 314 23.44 106.30 99.00
CA GLU A 314 24.67 106.66 98.28
C GLU A 314 24.69 108.15 97.90
N LYS A 315 23.55 108.70 97.48
CA LYS A 315 23.40 110.14 97.17
C LYS A 315 23.49 111.01 98.41
N ASP A 316 22.87 110.60 99.51
CA ASP A 316 22.97 111.30 100.79
C ASP A 316 24.42 111.31 101.28
N LEU A 317 25.12 110.16 101.20
CA LEU A 317 26.54 110.05 101.55
C LEU A 317 27.43 110.92 100.67
N ALA A 318 27.14 110.99 99.36
CA ALA A 318 27.84 111.89 98.44
C ALA A 318 27.62 113.37 98.78
N THR A 319 26.50 113.72 99.41
CA THR A 319 26.19 115.08 99.88
C THR A 319 26.84 115.41 101.23
N GLU A 320 26.84 114.46 102.17
CA GLU A 320 27.41 114.65 103.50
C GLU A 320 28.95 114.64 103.49
N LYS A 321 29.58 113.87 102.61
CA LYS A 321 31.05 113.78 102.54
C LYS A 321 31.73 115.16 102.27
N PRO A 322 31.27 115.99 101.32
CA PRO A 322 31.75 117.37 101.17
C PRO A 322 31.47 118.27 102.36
N LYS A 323 30.31 118.14 103.02
CA LYS A 323 29.98 118.93 104.23
C LYS A 323 30.94 118.59 105.37
N ILE A 324 31.22 117.31 105.59
CA ILE A 324 32.19 116.86 106.60
C ILE A 324 33.60 117.35 106.26
N ALA A 325 34.00 117.28 104.99
CA ALA A 325 35.29 117.81 104.53
C ALA A 325 35.39 119.33 104.79
N LYS A 326 34.33 120.09 104.47
CA LYS A 326 34.24 121.53 104.77
C LYS A 326 34.33 121.78 106.27
N ASN A 327 33.54 121.07 107.09
CA ASN A 327 33.60 121.21 108.56
C ASN A 327 35.02 120.91 109.08
N THR A 328 35.71 119.93 108.51
CA THR A 328 37.11 119.60 108.87
C THR A 328 38.08 120.74 108.52
N SER A 329 37.93 121.33 107.33
CA SER A 329 38.70 122.53 106.92
C SER A 329 38.39 123.73 107.82
N ASP A 330 37.12 123.99 108.12
CA ASP A 330 36.68 125.09 108.97
C ASP A 330 37.24 124.95 110.40
N ILE A 331 37.22 123.73 110.97
CA ILE A 331 37.82 123.44 112.28
C ILE A 331 39.34 123.64 112.26
N THR A 332 40.02 123.20 111.20
CA THR A 332 41.47 123.41 111.04
C THR A 332 41.82 124.90 110.96
N ALA A 333 41.04 125.68 110.21
CA ALA A 333 41.21 127.13 110.12
C ALA A 333 41.00 127.83 111.47
N LEU A 334 39.97 127.44 112.22
CA LEU A 334 39.73 127.93 113.59
C LEU A 334 40.90 127.61 114.53
N LYS A 335 41.46 126.39 114.47
CA LYS A 335 42.66 126.02 115.24
C LYS A 335 43.86 126.92 114.91
N GLY A 336 44.06 127.26 113.63
CA GLY A 336 45.12 128.19 113.22
C GLY A 336 44.97 129.60 113.78
N LEU A 337 43.73 130.09 113.96
CA LEU A 337 43.46 131.41 114.55
C LEU A 337 43.75 131.47 116.06
N VAL A 338 43.52 130.38 116.81
CA VAL A 338 43.77 130.33 118.26
C VAL A 338 45.23 130.02 118.63
N GLY A 339 46.08 129.66 117.65
CA GLY A 339 47.51 129.37 117.84
C GLY A 339 47.79 128.12 118.69
N ASP A 340 49.04 127.63 118.67
CA ASP A 340 49.49 126.47 119.46
C ASP A 340 49.78 126.81 120.94
N GLY A 341 49.45 128.02 121.38
CA GLY A 341 49.69 128.46 122.75
C GLY A 341 48.86 129.69 123.08
N TYR A 342 47.91 129.53 124.00
CA TYR A 342 47.37 130.66 124.76
C TYR A 342 48.51 131.24 125.59
N GLU A 343 49.22 132.23 125.06
CA GLU A 343 50.12 133.03 125.88
C GLU A 343 49.26 134.07 126.59
N ALA A 344 49.05 133.87 127.90
CA ALA A 344 48.26 134.78 128.71
C ALA A 344 48.82 136.20 128.57
N ILE A 345 47.96 137.17 128.22
CA ILE A 345 48.36 138.57 128.03
C ILE A 345 49.11 139.03 129.29
N PRO A 346 50.39 139.46 129.19
CA PRO A 346 51.16 139.85 130.35
C PRO A 346 50.44 140.96 131.11
N SER A 347 50.39 140.85 132.44
CA SER A 347 49.66 141.79 133.30
C SER A 347 50.09 143.24 133.08
N ALA A 348 51.32 143.48 132.59
CA ALA A 348 51.80 144.80 132.20
C ALA A 348 50.99 145.42 131.05
N SER A 349 50.66 144.65 130.01
CA SER A 349 49.85 145.10 128.88
C SER A 349 48.40 145.37 129.29
N ILE A 350 47.88 144.63 130.27
CA ILE A 350 46.55 144.89 130.87
C ILE A 350 46.58 146.19 131.68
N LYS A 351 47.63 146.41 132.49
CA LYS A 351 47.77 147.62 133.31
C LYS A 351 47.91 148.89 132.45
N GLY A 352 48.56 148.81 131.29
CA GLY A 352 48.72 149.93 130.37
C GLY A 352 47.39 150.47 129.78
N LEU A 353 46.32 149.66 129.75
CA LEU A 353 45.00 150.09 129.29
C LEU A 353 44.25 150.99 130.28
N PHE A 354 44.71 151.08 131.54
CA PHE A 354 44.04 151.83 132.60
C PHE A 354 44.85 153.03 133.11
N THR A 355 45.94 153.40 132.43
CA THR A 355 46.72 154.61 132.72
C THR A 355 46.43 155.69 131.67
N ALA A 356 45.27 156.35 131.81
CA ALA A 356 44.98 157.70 131.34
C ALA A 356 44.10 158.39 132.38
#